data_AF-A0A376FDU2-F1
#
_entry.id   AF-A0A376FDU2-F1
#
_cell.length_a   1.000
_cell.length_b   1.000
_cell.length_c   1.000
_cell.angle_alpha   90.00
_cell.angle_beta   90.00
_cell.angle_gamma   90.00
#
_symmetry.space_group_name_H-M   'P 1'
#
loop_
_entity.id
_entity.type
_entity.pdbx_description
1 polymer ?
#
loop_
_entity_poly.entity_id
_entity_poly.type
_entity_poly.pdbx_seq_one_letter_code
_entity_poly.pdbx_strand_id
1 'polypeptide(L)'
;MDKNFRGKPEHNPQQCIGCAACVNACPSNALTVETDLKTGELAWQFNLGRCIFCGRCEEVCPTVAIRLSQEYELAVWKKEDFLQQSRFDLCNCRVCRRPFAVQKEIDYAIALLQHNGDARAEHHRESFETCPECKRQKCLLPSDRIDITRHMREAS
;
A
#
# COMPACT_ATOMS: atom_id res chain seq x y z
N MET A 1 -17.22 -26.11 -12.80
CA MET A 1 -17.32 -24.90 -11.96
C MET A 1 -16.91 -23.70 -12.79
N ASP A 2 -17.65 -22.60 -12.68
CA ASP A 2 -17.40 -21.36 -13.46
C ASP A 2 -16.16 -20.65 -12.90
N LYS A 3 -15.24 -20.26 -13.80
CA LYS A 3 -14.03 -19.52 -13.45
C LYS A 3 -14.32 -18.09 -13.00
N ASN A 4 -15.49 -17.56 -13.34
CA ASN A 4 -15.92 -16.21 -12.99
C ASN A 4 -16.77 -16.15 -11.70
N PHE A 5 -16.90 -17.28 -11.00
CA PHE A 5 -17.64 -17.33 -9.73
C PHE A 5 -16.97 -16.45 -8.67
N ARG A 6 -17.80 -15.74 -7.90
CA ARG A 6 -17.37 -14.72 -6.93
C ARG A 6 -17.72 -15.17 -5.51
N GLY A 7 -16.96 -16.11 -4.97
CA GLY A 7 -17.10 -16.58 -3.60
C GLY A 7 -16.33 -15.73 -2.59
N LYS A 8 -15.99 -16.33 -1.46
CA LYS A 8 -15.26 -15.67 -0.36
C LYS A 8 -13.94 -15.05 -0.84
N PRO A 9 -13.66 -13.79 -0.50
CA PRO A 9 -12.33 -13.23 -0.67
C PRO A 9 -11.31 -13.95 0.23
N GLU A 10 -10.28 -14.52 -0.38
CA GLU A 10 -9.13 -15.13 0.31
C GLU A 10 -7.93 -14.19 0.23
N HIS A 11 -7.36 -13.86 1.38
CA HIS A 11 -6.19 -12.99 1.50
C HIS A 11 -4.94 -13.80 1.84
N ASN A 12 -3.84 -13.54 1.13
CA ASN A 12 -2.50 -14.08 1.32
C ASN A 12 -1.57 -12.98 1.89
N PRO A 13 -1.34 -12.94 3.22
CA PRO A 13 -0.49 -11.93 3.86
C PRO A 13 0.98 -11.94 3.38
N GLN A 14 1.47 -13.07 2.88
CA GLN A 14 2.84 -13.22 2.42
C GLN A 14 3.05 -12.42 1.13
N GLN A 15 2.08 -12.45 0.22
CA GLN A 15 2.08 -11.69 -1.03
C GLN A 15 1.56 -10.25 -0.90
N CYS A 16 0.80 -9.97 0.16
CA CYS A 16 0.28 -8.63 0.39
C CYS A 16 1.40 -7.66 0.78
N ILE A 17 1.41 -6.51 0.12
CA ILE A 17 2.40 -5.44 0.33
C ILE A 17 1.86 -4.28 1.17
N GLY A 18 0.60 -4.35 1.63
CA GLY A 18 0.02 -3.31 2.48
C GLY A 18 -0.34 -1.98 1.79
N CYS A 19 -0.36 -1.92 0.45
CA CYS A 19 -0.62 -0.70 -0.34
C CYS A 19 -2.06 -0.13 -0.23
N ALA A 20 -2.97 -0.82 0.46
CA ALA A 20 -4.37 -0.43 0.64
C ALA A 20 -5.21 -0.21 -0.65
N ALA A 21 -4.74 -0.64 -1.83
CA ALA A 21 -5.50 -0.54 -3.08
C ALA A 21 -6.88 -1.20 -2.99
N CYS A 22 -6.94 -2.39 -2.37
CA CYS A 22 -8.19 -3.12 -2.16
C CYS A 22 -9.16 -2.41 -1.19
N VAL A 23 -8.63 -1.66 -0.22
CA VAL A 23 -9.43 -0.84 0.71
C VAL A 23 -10.08 0.29 -0.06
N ASN A 24 -9.29 1.05 -0.83
CA ASN A 24 -9.78 2.18 -1.63
C ASN A 24 -10.82 1.75 -2.67
N ALA A 25 -10.71 0.53 -3.21
CA ALA A 25 -11.63 0.00 -4.20
C ALA A 25 -12.90 -0.64 -3.61
N CYS A 26 -12.98 -0.85 -2.29
CA CYS A 26 -14.09 -1.58 -1.65
C CYS A 26 -15.33 -0.68 -1.47
N PRO A 27 -16.43 -0.87 -2.21
CA PRO A 27 -17.57 0.04 -2.16
C PRO A 27 -18.37 -0.08 -0.85
N SER A 28 -18.29 -1.22 -0.16
CA SER A 28 -19.00 -1.45 1.10
C SER A 28 -18.16 -1.17 2.34
N ASN A 29 -16.91 -0.71 2.18
CA ASN A 29 -15.96 -0.53 3.28
C ASN A 29 -15.83 -1.79 4.17
N ALA A 30 -15.85 -2.97 3.54
CA ALA A 30 -15.60 -4.24 4.21
C ALA A 30 -14.11 -4.43 4.56
N LEU A 31 -13.23 -3.67 3.91
CA LEU A 31 -11.79 -3.65 4.10
C LEU A 31 -11.37 -2.33 4.73
N THR A 32 -10.45 -2.39 5.71
CA THR A 32 -9.86 -1.21 6.34
C THR A 32 -8.38 -1.42 6.61
N VAL A 33 -7.64 -0.32 6.74
CA VAL A 33 -6.26 -0.32 7.23
C VAL A 33 -6.12 0.72 8.35
N GLU A 34 -5.37 0.37 9.39
CA GLU A 34 -5.06 1.26 10.49
C GLU A 34 -3.57 1.17 10.83
N THR A 35 -2.92 2.32 11.03
CA THR A 35 -1.53 2.36 11.46
C THR A 35 -1.46 2.37 12.99
N ASP A 36 -0.85 1.33 13.55
CA ASP A 36 -0.58 1.24 14.98
C ASP A 36 0.84 1.72 15.28
N LEU A 37 0.94 2.96 15.74
CA LEU A 37 2.23 3.60 16.07
C LEU A 37 2.92 2.97 17.28
N LYS A 38 2.22 2.20 18.12
CA LYS A 38 2.83 1.54 19.29
C LYS A 38 3.59 0.30 18.88
N THR A 39 3.04 -0.47 17.95
CA THR A 39 3.65 -1.69 17.41
C THR A 39 4.54 -1.40 16.21
N GLY A 40 4.34 -0.28 15.52
CA GLY A 40 5.05 0.03 14.28
C GLY A 40 4.51 -0.78 13.10
N GLU A 41 3.24 -1.19 13.16
CA GLU A 41 2.61 -2.05 12.16
C GLU A 41 1.41 -1.38 11.51
N LEU A 42 1.11 -1.77 10.28
CA LEU A 42 -0.15 -1.52 9.61
C LEU A 42 -1.06 -2.75 9.78
N ALA A 43 -2.23 -2.55 10.39
CA ALA A 43 -3.26 -3.56 10.55
C ALA A 43 -4.25 -3.48 9.38
N TRP A 44 -4.20 -4.49 8.51
CA TRP A 44 -5.22 -4.71 7.49
C TRP A 44 -6.34 -5.56 8.08
N GLN A 45 -7.58 -5.16 7.87
CA GLN A 45 -8.75 -5.81 8.42
C GLN A 45 -9.79 -6.06 7.33
N PHE A 46 -10.45 -7.21 7.42
CA PHE A 46 -11.54 -7.60 6.54
C PHE A 46 -12.74 -8.08 7.37
N ASN A 47 -13.91 -7.53 7.05
CA ASN A 47 -15.18 -7.95 7.62
C ASN A 47 -16.03 -8.59 6.52
N LEU A 48 -16.03 -9.93 6.50
CA LEU A 48 -16.78 -10.71 5.52
C LEU A 48 -18.29 -10.43 5.58
N GLY A 49 -18.83 -10.14 6.78
CA GLY A 49 -20.24 -9.78 6.97
C GLY A 49 -20.65 -8.43 6.36
N ARG A 50 -19.70 -7.61 5.89
CA ARG A 50 -19.95 -6.37 5.12
C ARG A 50 -19.62 -6.53 3.63
N CYS A 51 -19.01 -7.64 3.24
CA CYS A 51 -18.59 -7.85 1.85
C CYS A 51 -19.81 -8.05 0.95
N ILE A 52 -19.81 -7.40 -0.22
CA ILE A 52 -20.84 -7.58 -1.25
C ILE A 52 -20.36 -8.42 -2.43
N PHE A 53 -19.22 -9.12 -2.29
CA PHE A 53 -18.67 -10.06 -3.27
C PHE A 53 -18.48 -9.47 -4.69
N CYS A 54 -18.19 -8.16 -4.78
CA CYS A 54 -18.14 -7.46 -6.06
C CYS A 54 -16.87 -7.74 -6.91
N GLY A 55 -15.81 -8.32 -6.34
CA GLY A 55 -14.57 -8.65 -7.04
C GLY A 55 -13.56 -7.51 -7.21
N ARG A 56 -13.91 -6.26 -6.91
CA ARG A 56 -13.01 -5.10 -7.10
C ARG A 56 -11.69 -5.22 -6.37
N CYS A 57 -11.66 -5.85 -5.19
CA CYS A 57 -10.42 -6.05 -4.44
C CYS A 57 -9.42 -6.96 -5.16
N GLU A 58 -9.91 -7.99 -5.87
CA GLU A 58 -9.09 -8.88 -6.69
C GLU A 58 -8.55 -8.14 -7.92
N GLU A 59 -9.41 -7.38 -8.60
CA GLU A 59 -9.05 -6.63 -9.82
C GLU A 59 -7.93 -5.61 -9.59
N VAL A 60 -7.93 -4.92 -8.44
CA VAL A 60 -6.95 -3.85 -8.15
C VAL A 60 -5.69 -4.33 -7.45
N CYS A 61 -5.61 -5.60 -7.04
CA CYS A 61 -4.48 -6.09 -6.25
C CYS A 61 -3.25 -6.32 -7.14
N PRO A 62 -2.17 -5.53 -7.02
CA PRO A 62 -1.03 -5.61 -7.94
C PRO A 62 -0.25 -6.93 -7.80
N THR A 63 -0.28 -7.54 -6.62
CA THR A 63 0.42 -8.80 -6.31
C THR A 63 -0.51 -10.01 -6.28
N VAL A 64 -1.80 -9.79 -6.60
CA VAL A 64 -2.85 -10.81 -6.54
C VAL A 64 -2.95 -11.53 -5.19
N ALA A 65 -2.65 -10.79 -4.13
CA ALA A 65 -2.67 -11.24 -2.74
C ALA A 65 -4.08 -11.38 -2.16
N ILE A 66 -5.11 -10.89 -2.85
CA ILE A 66 -6.52 -11.16 -2.52
C ILE A 66 -7.23 -11.65 -3.76
N ARG A 67 -7.98 -12.74 -3.65
CA ARG A 67 -8.71 -13.37 -4.77
C ARG A 67 -10.09 -13.83 -4.32
N LEU A 68 -11.05 -13.91 -5.24
CA LEU A 68 -12.33 -14.54 -4.93
C LEU A 68 -12.23 -16.05 -5.13
N SER A 69 -12.60 -16.81 -4.10
CA SER A 69 -12.56 -18.27 -4.15
C SER A 69 -13.88 -18.86 -4.62
N GLN A 70 -13.96 -20.19 -4.62
CA GLN A 70 -15.19 -20.94 -4.90
C GLN A 70 -15.98 -21.24 -3.61
N GLU A 71 -15.51 -20.80 -2.44
CA GLU A 71 -16.17 -21.01 -1.16
C GLU A 71 -17.41 -20.10 -1.05
N TYR A 72 -18.58 -20.71 -0.85
CA TYR A 72 -19.86 -19.99 -0.68
C TYR A 72 -20.63 -20.40 0.58
N GLU A 73 -20.20 -21.46 1.27
CA GLU A 73 -20.82 -21.97 2.50
C GLU A 73 -20.32 -21.20 3.73
N LEU A 74 -20.61 -19.90 3.78
CA LEU A 74 -19.98 -18.94 4.70
C LEU A 74 -20.77 -18.70 6.00
N ALA A 75 -21.71 -19.59 6.34
CA ALA A 75 -22.50 -19.47 7.54
C ALA A 75 -21.63 -19.68 8.79
N VAL A 76 -21.73 -18.76 9.75
CA VAL A 76 -21.01 -18.81 11.03
C VAL A 76 -21.97 -18.58 12.19
N TRP A 77 -21.57 -18.98 13.39
CA TRP A 77 -22.39 -18.86 14.59
C TRP A 77 -22.21 -17.50 15.28
N LYS A 78 -21.02 -16.89 15.18
CA LYS A 78 -20.70 -15.62 15.82
C LYS A 78 -20.28 -14.59 14.78
N LYS A 79 -20.63 -13.32 15.03
CA LYS A 79 -20.26 -12.21 14.14
C LYS A 79 -18.73 -12.02 14.04
N GLU A 80 -18.01 -12.34 15.11
CA GLU A 80 -16.55 -12.25 15.18
C GLU A 80 -15.86 -13.18 14.18
N ASP A 81 -16.50 -14.30 13.82
CA ASP A 81 -15.96 -15.28 12.86
C ASP A 81 -15.89 -14.72 11.43
N PHE A 82 -16.54 -13.57 11.16
CA PHE A 82 -16.42 -12.84 9.90
C PHE A 82 -15.19 -11.92 9.83
N LEU A 83 -14.45 -11.76 10.91
CA LEU A 83 -13.35 -10.81 11.00
C LEU A 83 -12.02 -11.51 10.74
N GLN A 84 -11.28 -11.01 9.75
CA GLN A 84 -9.91 -11.42 9.46
C GLN A 84 -8.98 -10.22 9.62
N GLN A 85 -7.76 -10.47 10.13
CA GLN A 85 -6.74 -9.45 10.28
C GLN A 85 -5.39 -9.93 9.76
N SER A 86 -4.58 -9.00 9.26
CA SER A 86 -3.17 -9.20 8.92
C SER A 86 -2.38 -7.96 9.32
N ARG A 87 -1.11 -8.14 9.72
CA ARG A 87 -0.23 -7.08 10.22
C ARG A 87 1.02 -7.02 9.36
N PHE A 88 1.52 -5.80 9.12
CA PHE A 88 2.67 -5.54 8.27
C PHE A 88 3.59 -4.51 8.89
N ASP A 89 4.89 -4.77 8.93
CA ASP A 89 5.89 -3.85 9.48
C ASP A 89 5.98 -2.56 8.67
N LEU A 90 6.03 -1.44 9.39
CA LEU A 90 6.25 -0.12 8.79
C LEU A 90 7.74 0.18 8.65
N CYS A 91 8.08 0.77 7.51
CA CYS A 91 9.36 1.42 7.29
C CYS A 91 9.36 2.81 7.95
N ASN A 92 10.42 3.09 8.72
CA ASN A 92 10.65 4.40 9.30
C ASN A 92 11.54 5.24 8.37
N CYS A 93 11.12 6.49 8.14
CA CYS A 93 11.87 7.43 7.31
C CYS A 93 13.34 7.55 7.77
N ARG A 94 14.30 7.44 6.84
CA ARG A 94 15.73 7.57 7.15
C ARG A 94 16.13 8.95 7.70
N VAL A 95 15.33 9.98 7.43
CA VAL A 95 15.59 11.37 7.85
C VAL A 95 14.90 11.68 9.18
N CYS A 96 13.56 11.63 9.21
CA CYS A 96 12.79 12.04 10.39
C CYS A 96 12.35 10.91 11.30
N ARG A 97 12.65 9.65 10.95
CA ARG A 97 12.36 8.42 11.71
C ARG A 97 10.87 8.12 11.94
N ARG A 98 9.95 8.90 11.37
CA ARG A 98 8.51 8.63 11.40
C ARG A 98 8.16 7.44 10.48
N PRO A 99 7.28 6.51 10.91
CA PRO A 99 6.75 5.47 10.04
C PRO A 99 5.90 6.11 8.93
N PHE A 100 5.96 5.57 7.70
CA PHE A 100 5.22 6.19 6.59
C PHE A 100 4.70 5.22 5.50
N ALA A 101 5.26 4.03 5.38
CA ALA A 101 4.85 3.02 4.39
C ALA A 101 5.18 1.62 4.91
N VAL A 102 4.56 0.58 4.35
CA VAL A 102 4.91 -0.81 4.66
C VAL A 102 6.23 -1.17 3.98
N GLN A 103 7.12 -1.87 4.69
CA GLN A 103 8.44 -2.23 4.14
C GLN A 103 8.32 -3.04 2.83
N LYS A 104 7.37 -3.98 2.77
CA LYS A 104 7.09 -4.78 1.57
C LYS A 104 6.68 -3.94 0.36
N GLU A 105 6.02 -2.80 0.56
CA GLU A 105 5.64 -1.89 -0.53
C GLU A 105 6.88 -1.22 -1.15
N ILE A 106 7.84 -0.82 -0.31
CA ILE A 106 9.12 -0.26 -0.74
C ILE A 106 9.92 -1.32 -1.53
N ASP A 107 10.03 -2.52 -0.98
CA ASP A 107 10.78 -3.61 -1.61
C ASP A 107 10.14 -4.01 -2.95
N TYR A 108 8.81 -4.06 -3.02
CA TYR A 108 8.08 -4.31 -4.27
C TYR A 108 8.38 -3.23 -5.32
N ALA A 109 8.39 -1.95 -4.93
CA ALA A 109 8.66 -0.87 -5.87
C ALA A 109 10.09 -0.92 -6.43
N ILE A 110 11.09 -1.27 -5.60
CA ILE A 110 12.47 -1.47 -6.04
C ILE A 110 12.56 -2.68 -6.98
N ALA A 111 11.94 -3.81 -6.61
CA ALA A 111 11.90 -5.00 -7.45
C ALA A 111 11.23 -4.74 -8.81
N LEU A 112 10.18 -3.92 -8.83
CA LEU A 112 9.50 -3.52 -10.05
C LEU A 112 10.42 -2.69 -10.97
N LEU A 113 11.21 -1.76 -10.42
CA LEU A 113 12.21 -1.01 -11.20
C LEU A 113 13.26 -1.94 -11.81
N GLN A 114 13.79 -2.89 -11.02
CA GLN A 114 14.75 -3.90 -11.51
C GLN A 114 14.16 -4.71 -12.67
N HIS A 115 12.92 -5.18 -12.50
CA HIS A 115 12.23 -5.97 -13.52
C HIS A 115 11.99 -5.19 -14.82
N ASN A 116 11.81 -3.86 -14.72
CA ASN A 116 11.65 -2.97 -15.88
C ASN A 116 12.97 -2.45 -16.46
N GLY A 117 14.10 -3.10 -16.13
CA GLY A 117 15.40 -2.85 -16.77
C GLY A 117 16.29 -1.84 -16.06
N ASP A 118 15.88 -1.32 -14.90
CA ASP A 118 16.76 -0.49 -14.07
C ASP A 118 17.70 -1.36 -13.23
N ALA A 119 18.86 -1.71 -13.80
CA ALA A 119 19.91 -2.43 -13.09
C ALA A 119 20.45 -1.70 -11.85
N ARG A 120 20.14 -0.39 -11.71
CA ARG A 120 20.57 0.45 -10.58
C ARG A 120 19.46 0.68 -9.57
N ALA A 121 18.30 0.04 -9.70
CA ALA A 121 17.14 0.27 -8.83
C ALA A 121 17.46 0.25 -7.32
N GLU A 122 18.38 -0.62 -6.88
CA GLU A 122 18.79 -0.71 -5.48
C GLU A 122 19.42 0.60 -4.95
N HIS A 123 20.09 1.37 -5.81
CA HIS A 123 20.62 2.70 -5.45
C HIS A 123 19.51 3.67 -5.06
N HIS A 124 18.26 3.41 -5.46
CA HIS A 124 17.12 4.24 -5.07
C HIS A 124 16.60 3.91 -3.66
N ARG A 125 17.05 2.83 -2.99
CA ARG A 125 16.54 2.42 -1.67
C ARG A 125 16.52 3.56 -0.66
N GLU A 126 17.61 4.34 -0.53
CA GLU A 126 17.64 5.47 0.42
C GLU A 126 16.53 6.49 0.15
N SER A 127 16.28 6.77 -1.14
CA SER A 127 15.17 7.61 -1.54
C SER A 127 13.85 6.93 -1.19
N PHE A 128 13.61 5.68 -1.58
CA PHE A 128 12.34 4.99 -1.31
C PHE A 128 12.03 4.85 0.20
N GLU A 129 13.05 4.68 1.05
CA GLU A 129 12.96 4.67 2.53
C GLU A 129 12.92 6.09 3.16
N THR A 130 12.77 7.14 2.36
CA THR A 130 12.53 8.51 2.82
C THR A 130 11.07 8.90 2.57
N CYS A 131 10.40 9.39 3.62
CA CYS A 131 8.98 9.75 3.54
C CYS A 131 8.73 10.92 2.55
N PRO A 132 7.50 11.05 2.02
CA PRO A 132 7.15 12.10 1.06
C PRO A 132 7.47 13.53 1.53
N GLU A 133 7.27 13.81 2.82
CA GLU A 133 7.54 15.13 3.41
C GLU A 133 9.03 15.46 3.38
N CYS A 134 9.89 14.56 3.86
CA CYS A 134 11.34 14.77 3.84
C CYS A 134 11.92 14.80 2.42
N LYS A 135 11.34 14.03 1.48
CA LYS A 135 11.69 14.13 0.05
C LYS A 135 11.39 15.51 -0.51
N ARG A 136 10.18 16.01 -0.26
CA ARG A 136 9.74 17.33 -0.71
C ARG A 136 10.66 18.42 -0.16
N GLN A 137 10.99 18.37 1.12
CA GLN A 137 11.93 19.32 1.75
C GLN A 137 13.31 19.29 1.08
N LYS A 138 13.87 18.11 0.78
CA LYS A 138 15.14 17.98 0.04
C LYS A 138 15.08 18.57 -1.38
N CYS A 139 13.94 18.47 -2.08
CA CYS A 139 13.73 19.12 -3.39
C CYS A 139 13.53 20.64 -3.30
N LEU A 140 13.03 21.16 -2.17
CA LEU A 140 12.85 22.59 -1.93
C LEU A 140 14.14 23.28 -1.47
N LEU A 141 15.14 22.52 -1.00
CA LEU A 141 16.47 23.05 -0.78
C LEU A 141 17.12 23.37 -2.13
N PRO A 142 17.79 24.52 -2.30
CA PRO A 142 18.25 24.98 -3.60
C PRO A 142 19.27 23.99 -4.19
N SER A 143 18.84 23.13 -5.11
CA SER A 143 19.75 22.41 -5.99
C SER A 143 20.11 23.35 -7.14
N ASP A 144 21.13 24.18 -6.94
CA ASP A 144 22.05 24.81 -7.91
C ASP A 144 21.59 25.35 -9.29
N ARG A 145 20.31 25.35 -9.73
CA ARG A 145 20.02 25.67 -11.15
C ARG A 145 18.80 26.48 -11.56
N ILE A 146 18.01 27.07 -10.66
CA ILE A 146 17.08 28.14 -11.10
C ILE A 146 17.07 29.28 -10.10
N ASP A 147 17.89 30.30 -10.38
CA ASP A 147 17.83 31.59 -9.71
C ASP A 147 16.72 32.44 -10.36
N ILE A 148 15.50 32.36 -9.82
CA ILE A 148 14.35 33.14 -10.29
C ILE A 148 14.55 34.64 -10.00
N THR A 149 15.53 35.02 -9.17
CA THR A 149 15.72 36.42 -8.76
C THR A 149 16.34 37.31 -9.83
N ARG A 150 16.82 36.74 -10.95
CA ARG A 150 17.41 37.53 -12.04
C ARG A 150 16.38 38.35 -12.85
N HIS A 151 15.14 37.89 -12.99
CA HIS A 151 14.14 38.55 -13.86
C HIS A 151 13.27 39.60 -13.17
N MET A 152 13.40 39.81 -11.86
CA MET A 152 12.59 40.79 -11.13
C MET A 152 13.26 42.16 -10.93
N ARG A 153 14.48 42.37 -11.43
CA ARG A 153 15.19 43.67 -11.34
C ARG A 153 15.12 44.53 -12.60
N GLU A 154 14.51 44.04 -13.69
CA GLU A 154 14.41 44.78 -14.96
C GLU A 154 13.05 45.49 -15.15
N ALA A 155 12.16 45.48 -14.15
CA ALA A 155 10.92 46.25 -14.13
C ALA A 155 11.00 47.43 -13.15
N SER A 156 12.08 48.21 -13.22
CA SER A 156 12.20 49.53 -12.58
C SER A 156 12.08 50.64 -13.62
#